data_AF-G0WPD7-F1
#
_entry.id   AF-G0WPD7-F1
#
_cell.length_a   1.000
_cell.length_b   1.000
_cell.length_c   1.000
_cell.angle_alpha   90.00
_cell.angle_beta   90.00
_cell.angle_gamma   90.00
#
_symmetry.space_group_name_H-M   'P 1'
#
loop_
_entity.id
_entity.type
_entity.pdbx_description
1 polymer ?
#
loop_
_entity_poly.entity_id
_entity_poly.type
_entity_poly.pdbx_seq_one_letter_code
_entity_poly.pdbx_strand_id
1 'polypeptide(L)'
;MAGITGCIGKISTNPGLDCFAEVHMELEISTLQKTAQNWRDSNQCNQGGIVLVWQGAVYGWKNELRDPQHEQPGAIAVDPAGQVFIAEGGDAYNGATHWSPV
;
A
#
# COMPACT_ATOMS: atom_id res chain seq x y z
N MET A 1 -15.89 14.53 -41.15
CA MET A 1 -16.90 14.87 -40.12
C MET A 1 -16.49 14.14 -38.85
N ALA A 2 -16.61 14.84 -37.70
CA ALA A 2 -16.21 14.53 -36.32
C ALA A 2 -15.98 13.04 -35.95
N GLY A 3 -14.99 12.64 -35.15
CA GLY A 3 -14.29 13.33 -34.07
C GLY A 3 -14.80 12.83 -32.71
N ILE A 4 -14.05 11.94 -32.03
CA ILE A 4 -14.01 11.92 -30.57
C ILE A 4 -12.61 11.52 -30.10
N THR A 5 -11.96 12.50 -29.50
CA THR A 5 -10.78 12.47 -28.64
C THR A 5 -11.06 11.62 -27.40
N GLY A 6 -10.12 10.77 -27.03
CA GLY A 6 -10.05 10.14 -25.71
C GLY A 6 -8.59 9.79 -25.43
N CYS A 7 -7.93 10.64 -24.64
CA CYS A 7 -6.51 10.58 -24.33
C CYS A 7 -6.12 9.23 -23.73
N ILE A 8 -5.55 8.35 -24.55
CA ILE A 8 -4.66 7.29 -24.04
C ILE A 8 -3.42 8.04 -23.54
N GLY A 9 -3.34 8.20 -22.22
CA GLY A 9 -2.14 8.72 -21.56
C GLY A 9 -0.93 7.98 -22.13
N LYS A 10 0.02 8.76 -22.64
CA LYS A 10 1.23 8.27 -23.30
C LYS A 10 1.88 7.20 -22.43
N ILE A 11 1.80 5.93 -22.83
CA ILE A 11 2.80 4.95 -22.43
C ILE A 11 4.09 5.46 -23.06
N SER A 12 4.90 6.13 -22.26
CA SER A 12 6.25 6.52 -22.63
C SER A 12 7.02 5.24 -22.89
N THR A 13 7.25 4.89 -24.16
CA THR A 13 7.99 3.70 -24.60
C THR A 13 9.50 3.83 -24.34
N ASN A 14 9.90 4.34 -23.17
CA ASN A 14 11.28 4.52 -22.79
C ASN A 14 11.67 3.43 -21.78
N PRO A 15 12.14 2.25 -22.25
CA PRO A 15 12.35 1.07 -21.40
C PRO A 15 13.34 1.31 -20.27
N GLY A 16 14.19 2.35 -20.35
CA GLY A 16 15.07 2.73 -19.25
C GLY A 16 14.33 3.35 -18.07
N LEU A 17 13.32 4.20 -18.30
CA LEU A 17 12.56 4.87 -17.23
C LEU A 17 11.53 3.95 -16.58
N ASP A 18 10.97 2.99 -17.33
CA ASP A 18 10.04 1.98 -16.82
C ASP A 18 10.74 1.03 -15.84
N CYS A 19 11.93 0.51 -16.19
CA CYS A 19 12.71 -0.34 -15.30
C CYS A 19 13.10 0.36 -13.99
N PHE A 20 13.36 1.67 -14.01
CA PHE A 20 13.66 2.42 -12.78
C PHE A 20 12.42 2.63 -11.91
N ALA A 21 11.25 2.85 -12.50
CA ALA A 21 9.98 2.98 -11.77
C ALA A 21 9.53 1.64 -11.18
N GLU A 22 9.63 0.53 -11.93
CA GLU A 22 9.34 -0.83 -11.44
C GLU A 22 10.27 -1.23 -10.29
N VAL A 23 11.59 -1.02 -10.42
CA VAL A 23 12.54 -1.33 -9.34
C VAL A 23 12.32 -0.46 -8.11
N HIS A 24 11.93 0.81 -8.28
CA HIS A 24 11.64 1.70 -7.17
C HIS A 24 10.38 1.26 -6.40
N MET A 25 9.33 0.82 -7.10
CA MET A 25 8.08 0.36 -6.48
C MET A 25 8.29 -0.97 -5.73
N GLU A 26 9.06 -1.91 -6.30
CA GLU A 26 9.42 -3.17 -5.65
C GLU A 26 10.25 -2.96 -4.36
N LEU A 27 11.16 -1.98 -4.37
CA LEU A 27 11.96 -1.62 -3.20
C LEU A 27 11.11 -1.07 -2.05
N GLU A 28 10.09 -0.27 -2.37
CA GLU A 28 9.13 0.25 -1.38
C GLU A 28 8.32 -0.87 -0.74
N ILE A 29 7.79 -1.80 -1.54
CA ILE A 29 7.05 -2.98 -1.04
C ILE A 29 7.93 -3.82 -0.10
N SER A 30 9.16 -4.15 -0.51
CA SER A 30 10.09 -4.90 0.34
C SER A 30 10.42 -4.15 1.64
N THR A 31 10.47 -2.82 1.60
CA THR A 31 10.70 -2.00 2.80
C THR A 31 9.52 -2.08 3.76
N LEU A 32 8.29 -2.03 3.25
CA LEU A 32 7.07 -2.19 4.05
C LEU A 32 7.00 -3.58 4.69
N GLN A 33 7.32 -4.62 3.94
CA GLN A 33 7.40 -6.00 4.43
C GLN A 33 8.44 -6.14 5.55
N LYS A 34 9.65 -5.59 5.37
CA LYS A 34 10.70 -5.60 6.40
C LYS A 34 10.28 -4.86 7.66
N THR A 35 9.64 -3.70 7.52
CA THR A 35 9.11 -2.93 8.65
C THR A 35 8.09 -3.74 9.44
N ALA A 36 7.17 -4.42 8.76
CA ALA A 36 6.20 -5.30 9.40
C ALA A 36 6.86 -6.51 10.08
N GLN A 37 7.85 -7.14 9.42
CA GLN A 37 8.58 -8.28 9.99
C GLN A 37 9.34 -7.89 11.27
N ASN A 38 10.06 -6.78 11.25
CA ASN A 38 10.80 -6.27 12.41
C ASN A 38 9.87 -6.04 13.61
N TRP A 39 8.66 -5.53 13.35
CA TRP A 39 7.65 -5.38 14.40
C TRP A 39 7.20 -6.74 14.94
N ARG A 40 6.92 -7.73 14.07
CA ARG A 40 6.50 -9.07 14.48
C ARG A 40 7.56 -9.79 15.32
N ASP A 41 8.83 -9.68 14.95
CA ASP A 41 9.95 -10.28 15.69
C ASP A 41 10.03 -9.74 17.13
N SER A 42 9.69 -8.46 17.29
CA SER A 42 9.62 -7.78 18.59
C SER A 42 8.32 -8.04 19.36
N ASN A 43 7.28 -8.55 18.70
CA ASN A 43 5.92 -8.73 19.23
C ASN A 43 5.44 -10.18 19.04
N GLN A 44 6.18 -11.14 19.61
CA GLN A 44 6.02 -12.59 19.36
C GLN A 44 4.63 -13.16 19.72
N CYS A 45 3.83 -12.49 20.55
CA CYS A 45 2.45 -12.90 20.83
C CYS A 45 1.47 -12.54 19.70
N ASN A 46 1.88 -11.68 18.75
CA ASN A 46 1.05 -11.09 17.70
C ASN A 46 1.59 -11.44 16.30
N GLN A 47 2.04 -12.69 16.09
CA GLN A 47 2.60 -13.12 14.81
C GLN A 47 1.56 -13.19 13.68
N GLY A 48 0.28 -13.39 14.00
CA GLY A 48 -0.83 -13.30 13.05
C GLY A 48 -1.32 -11.87 12.78
N GLY A 49 -2.45 -11.73 12.11
CA GLY A 49 -3.10 -10.42 11.89
C GLY A 49 -2.35 -9.47 10.97
N ILE A 50 -2.79 -8.22 10.92
CA ILE A 50 -2.34 -7.16 10.04
C ILE A 50 -1.50 -6.15 10.82
N VAL A 51 -0.30 -5.86 10.32
CA VAL A 51 0.51 -4.72 10.79
C VAL A 51 0.17 -3.50 9.95
N LEU A 52 -0.10 -2.38 10.60
CA LEU A 52 -0.47 -1.14 9.96
C LEU A 52 0.70 -0.15 9.98
N VAL A 53 1.07 0.33 8.80
CA VAL A 53 2.19 1.24 8.57
C VAL A 53 1.66 2.54 7.96
N TRP A 54 2.13 3.68 8.47
CA TRP A 54 1.83 4.98 7.89
C TRP A 54 3.08 5.85 7.93
N GLN A 55 3.39 6.50 6.81
CA GLN A 55 4.62 7.28 6.63
C GLN A 55 5.90 6.52 7.04
N GLY A 56 5.95 5.22 6.72
CA GLY A 56 7.11 4.37 6.98
C GLY A 56 7.23 3.85 8.43
N ALA A 57 6.30 4.17 9.32
CA ALA A 57 6.31 3.70 10.71
C ALA A 57 5.09 2.84 11.04
N VAL A 58 5.28 1.78 11.84
CA VAL A 58 4.16 1.00 12.37
C VAL A 58 3.39 1.84 13.38
N TYR A 59 2.09 2.02 13.16
CA TYR A 59 1.22 2.72 14.11
C TYR A 59 0.23 1.79 14.81
N GLY A 60 0.07 0.56 14.32
CA GLY A 60 -0.88 -0.37 14.93
C GLY A 60 -0.79 -1.80 14.42
N TRP A 61 -1.57 -2.65 15.08
CA TRP A 61 -1.80 -4.03 14.70
C TRP A 61 -3.28 -4.39 14.93
N LYS A 62 -3.84 -5.22 14.04
CA LYS A 62 -5.19 -5.75 14.16
C LYS A 62 -5.16 -7.26 13.87
N ASN A 63 -6.09 -8.03 14.42
CA ASN A 63 -6.18 -9.45 14.12
C ASN A 63 -6.62 -9.75 12.66
N GLU A 64 -7.22 -8.78 11.96
CA GLU A 64 -7.68 -8.91 10.57
C GLU A 64 -7.74 -7.54 9.87
N LEU A 65 -7.86 -7.55 8.54
CA LEU A 65 -8.05 -6.33 7.75
C LEU A 65 -9.49 -5.84 7.91
N ARG A 66 -9.67 -4.63 8.42
CA ARG A 66 -10.98 -4.06 8.81
C ARG A 66 -11.39 -2.87 7.94
N ASP A 67 -12.41 -2.15 8.39
CA ASP A 67 -13.01 -1.02 7.71
C ASP A 67 -11.97 0.07 7.36
N PRO A 68 -11.74 0.35 6.07
CA PRO A 68 -10.76 1.35 5.61
C PRO A 68 -11.13 2.78 5.99
N GLN A 69 -12.41 3.03 6.32
CA GLN A 69 -12.94 4.33 6.78
C GLN A 69 -12.32 4.79 8.10
N HIS A 70 -11.72 3.87 8.86
CA HIS A 70 -11.00 4.18 10.09
C HIS A 70 -9.50 4.40 9.86
N GLU A 71 -9.04 4.33 8.62
CA GLU A 71 -7.64 4.49 8.27
C GLU A 71 -7.42 5.77 7.45
N GLN A 72 -6.24 6.35 7.63
CA GLN A 72 -5.80 7.46 6.82
C GLN A 72 -5.60 6.99 5.36
N PRO A 73 -6.09 7.73 4.35
CA PRO A 73 -5.73 7.44 2.97
C PRO A 73 -4.21 7.41 2.78
N GLY A 74 -3.72 6.35 2.13
CA GLY A 74 -2.29 6.02 2.00
C GLY A 74 -1.70 5.23 3.18
N ALA A 75 -2.50 4.84 4.17
CA ALA A 75 -2.08 3.85 5.16
C ALA A 75 -1.85 2.50 4.48
N ILE A 76 -0.89 1.75 5.01
CA ILE A 76 -0.47 0.46 4.49
C ILE A 76 -0.83 -0.62 5.50
N ALA A 77 -1.38 -1.72 5.02
CA ALA A 77 -1.62 -2.94 5.76
C ALA A 77 -0.71 -4.06 5.21
N VAL A 78 0.01 -4.73 6.10
CA VAL A 78 0.85 -5.89 5.76
C VAL A 78 0.38 -7.11 6.53
N ASP A 79 -0.04 -8.14 5.81
CA ASP A 79 -0.51 -9.39 6.41
C ASP A 79 0.67 -10.30 6.85
N PRO A 80 0.41 -11.49 7.44
CA PRO A 80 1.47 -12.41 7.83
C PRO A 80 2.19 -13.08 6.66
N ALA A 81 1.59 -13.13 5.48
CA ALA A 81 2.18 -13.67 4.27
C ALA A 81 3.04 -12.62 3.52
N GLY A 82 3.05 -11.38 3.98
CA GLY A 82 3.75 -10.26 3.35
C GLY A 82 2.96 -9.59 2.22
N GLN A 83 1.67 -9.89 2.06
CA GLN A 83 0.80 -9.17 1.15
C GLN A 83 0.59 -7.76 1.65
N VAL A 84 0.69 -6.80 0.74
CA VAL A 84 0.61 -5.37 1.03
C VAL A 84 -0.68 -4.82 0.43
N PHE A 85 -1.40 -4.07 1.26
CA PHE A 85 -2.61 -3.36 0.86
C PHE A 85 -2.45 -1.88 1.20
N ILE A 86 -2.98 -1.01 0.35
CA ILE A 86 -3.05 0.42 0.57
C ILE A 86 -4.51 0.86 0.77
N ALA A 87 -4.71 1.74 1.73
CA ALA A 87 -6.00 2.38 1.99
C ALA A 87 -6.21 3.49 0.95
N GLU A 88 -7.11 3.27 -0.02
CA GLU A 88 -7.31 4.18 -1.15
C GLU A 88 -8.67 4.90 -1.12
N GLY A 89 -8.70 6.03 -1.83
CA GLY A 89 -9.85 6.92 -1.90
C GLY A 89 -10.11 7.69 -0.61
N GLY A 90 -11.26 8.35 -0.55
CA GLY A 90 -11.68 9.12 0.60
C GLY A 90 -10.81 10.35 0.88
N ASP A 91 -10.76 10.77 2.14
CA ASP A 91 -10.01 11.95 2.58
C ASP A 91 -9.58 11.83 4.05
N ALA A 92 -8.82 12.81 4.56
CA ALA A 92 -8.28 12.78 5.92
C ALA A 92 -9.36 12.90 7.02
N TYR A 93 -10.58 13.32 6.69
CA TYR A 93 -11.68 13.46 7.64
C TYR A 93 -12.57 12.20 7.67
N ASN A 94 -12.88 11.65 6.50
CA ASN A 94 -13.76 10.50 6.32
C ASN A 94 -13.03 9.15 6.30
N GLY A 95 -11.69 9.16 6.25
CA GLY A 95 -10.86 7.98 6.05
C GLY A 95 -10.90 7.46 4.61
N ALA A 96 -10.25 6.32 4.38
CA ALA A 96 -10.23 5.67 3.07
C ALA A 96 -11.55 4.95 2.75
N THR A 97 -11.83 4.72 1.47
CA THR A 97 -13.08 4.07 1.04
C THR A 97 -12.93 2.56 0.84
N HIS A 98 -11.73 2.10 0.50
CA HIS A 98 -11.44 0.68 0.26
C HIS A 98 -9.96 0.36 0.49
N TRP A 99 -9.66 -0.93 0.58
CA TRP A 99 -8.30 -1.46 0.50
C TRP A 99 -8.02 -1.94 -0.91
N SER A 100 -6.83 -1.65 -1.41
CA SER A 100 -6.37 -2.09 -2.73
C SER A 100 -5.04 -2.84 -2.58
N PRO A 101 -4.86 -4.01 -3.21
CA PRO A 101 -3.57 -4.69 -3.22
C PRO A 101 -2.54 -3.86 -3.98
N VAL A 102 -1.31 -3.80 -3.46
CA VAL A 102 -0.15 -3.12 -4.08
C VAL A 102 0.59 -4.10 -4.98
#